data_AF-A0A4P6LXU3-F1
#
_entry.id   AF-A0A4P6LXU3-F1
#
_cell.length_a   1.000
_cell.length_b   1.000
_cell.length_c   1.000
_cell.angle_alpha   90.00
_cell.angle_beta   90.00
_cell.angle_gamma   90.00
#
_symmetry.space_group_name_H-M   'P 1'
#
loop_
_entity.id
_entity.type
_entity.pdbx_description
1 polymer ?
#
loop_
_entity_poly.entity_id
_entity_poly.type
_entity_poly.pdbx_seq_one_letter_code
_entity_poly.pdbx_strand_id
1 'polypeptide(L)'
;MALEGTLRVTPEELIQKAESVSAHVSSVQKHLTAMREAVEHSRGYWNGEAGDAHRRTYEDRQPVLEEILKRFQEHSTDLKLMAQNYIQAEKAAVEIIQELPSDVIS
;
A
#
# COMPACT_ATOMS: atom_id res chain seq x y z
N MET A 1 -13.95 -17.00 -1.71
CA MET A 1 -14.42 -16.34 -0.47
C MET A 1 -15.20 -15.11 -0.90
N ALA A 2 -16.52 -15.11 -0.72
CA ALA A 2 -17.31 -13.90 -0.87
C ALA A 2 -17.05 -13.02 0.36
N LEU A 3 -16.71 -11.75 0.16
CA LEU A 3 -16.58 -10.77 1.23
C LEU A 3 -17.98 -10.46 1.76
N GLU A 4 -18.40 -11.13 2.84
CA GLU A 4 -19.57 -10.74 3.63
C GLU A 4 -19.19 -9.52 4.48
N GLY A 5 -19.34 -8.33 3.89
CA GLY A 5 -19.14 -7.06 4.58
C GLY A 5 -19.72 -5.90 3.76
N THR A 6 -20.50 -5.03 4.39
CA THR A 6 -20.94 -3.79 3.74
C THR A 6 -19.77 -2.81 3.73
N LEU A 7 -19.31 -2.42 2.54
CA LEU A 7 -18.35 -1.32 2.41
C LEU A 7 -18.98 -0.04 2.94
N ARG A 8 -18.35 0.57 3.94
CA ARG A 8 -18.79 1.86 4.51
C ARG A 8 -18.20 3.07 3.77
N VAL A 9 -17.39 2.82 2.76
CA VAL A 9 -16.66 3.80 1.96
C VAL A 9 -16.85 3.48 0.49
N THR A 10 -16.80 4.48 -0.38
CA THR A 10 -17.00 4.25 -1.82
C THR A 10 -15.75 3.64 -2.46
N PRO A 11 -15.88 2.92 -3.59
CA PRO A 11 -14.73 2.44 -4.35
C PRO A 11 -13.73 3.55 -4.73
N GLU A 12 -14.22 4.76 -5.03
CA GLU A 12 -13.39 5.93 -5.35
C GLU A 12 -12.56 6.37 -4.15
N GLU A 13 -13.14 6.40 -2.95
CA GLU A 13 -12.42 6.73 -1.71
C GLU A 13 -11.31 5.71 -1.43
N LEU A 14 -11.58 4.41 -1.65
CA LEU A 14 -10.58 3.35 -1.52
C LEU A 14 -9.40 3.55 -2.48
N ILE A 15 -9.68 3.82 -3.76
CA ILE A 15 -8.66 4.05 -4.78
C ILE A 15 -7.82 5.28 -4.42
N GLN A 16 -8.47 6.39 -4.04
CA GLN A 16 -7.77 7.62 -3.66
C GLN A 16 -6.83 7.40 -2.47
N LYS A 17 -7.29 6.69 -1.43
CA LYS A 17 -6.47 6.40 -0.26
C LYS A 17 -5.33 5.43 -0.59
N ALA A 18 -5.57 4.43 -1.42
CA ALA A 18 -4.53 3.53 -1.90
C ALA A 18 -3.43 4.29 -2.65
N GLU A 19 -3.79 5.18 -3.58
CA GLU A 19 -2.83 6.02 -4.31
C GLU A 19 -2.03 6.92 -3.37
N SER A 20 -2.68 7.52 -2.38
CA SER A 20 -2.01 8.31 -1.35
C SER A 20 -0.98 7.47 -0.58
N VAL A 21 -1.34 6.27 -0.13
CA VAL A 21 -0.41 5.35 0.55
C VAL A 21 0.77 4.98 -0.35
N SER A 22 0.51 4.62 -1.61
CA SER A 22 1.56 4.31 -2.59
C SER A 22 2.55 5.46 -2.78
N ALA A 23 2.06 6.70 -2.83
CA ALA A 23 2.91 7.89 -2.96
C ALA A 23 3.78 8.10 -1.70
N HIS A 24 3.21 7.93 -0.51
CA HIS A 24 3.96 8.04 0.75
C HIS A 24 5.03 6.95 0.87
N VAL A 25 4.69 5.69 0.56
CA VAL A 25 5.66 4.57 0.55
C VAL A 25 6.83 4.88 -0.39
N SER A 26 6.54 5.37 -1.60
CA SER A 26 7.56 5.75 -2.57
C SER A 26 8.47 6.88 -2.06
N SER A 27 7.90 7.86 -1.34
CA SER A 27 8.68 8.94 -0.74
C SER A 27 9.57 8.42 0.39
N VAL A 28 9.05 7.56 1.27
CA VAL A 28 9.82 6.98 2.37
C VAL A 28 10.96 6.10 1.84
N GLN A 29 10.72 5.31 0.80
CA GLN A 29 11.77 4.53 0.13
C GLN A 29 12.91 5.42 -0.36
N LYS A 30 12.60 6.56 -1.02
CA LYS A 30 13.62 7.52 -1.45
C LYS A 30 14.44 8.07 -0.28
N HIS A 31 13.78 8.43 0.82
CA HIS A 31 14.49 8.91 2.02
C HIS A 31 15.38 7.83 2.64
N LEU A 32 14.92 6.58 2.70
CA LEU A 32 15.72 5.46 3.21
C LEU A 32 16.94 5.18 2.34
N THR A 33 16.80 5.26 1.01
CA THR A 33 17.95 5.15 0.09
C THR A 33 18.96 6.26 0.35
N ALA A 34 18.52 7.51 0.44
CA ALA A 34 19.40 8.64 0.73
C ALA A 34 20.09 8.51 2.10
N MET A 35 19.37 8.02 3.12
CA MET A 35 19.96 7.73 4.44
C MET A 35 21.00 6.61 4.36
N ARG A 36 20.73 5.53 3.62
CA ARG A 36 21.69 4.44 3.40
C ARG A 36 22.96 4.97 2.76
N GLU A 37 22.84 5.78 1.71
CA GLU A 37 23.97 6.42 1.07
C GLU A 37 24.76 7.29 2.05
N ALA A 38 24.10 8.14 2.84
CA ALA A 38 24.77 8.98 3.82
C ALA A 38 25.52 8.17 4.89
N VAL A 39 24.92 7.08 5.38
CA VAL A 39 25.54 6.14 6.33
C VAL A 39 26.76 5.48 5.72
N GLU A 40 26.71 5.05 4.46
CA GLU A 40 27.87 4.47 3.76
C GLU A 40 29.00 5.48 3.58
N HIS A 41 28.69 6.71 3.16
CA HIS A 41 29.70 7.78 3.04
C HIS A 41 30.35 8.13 4.38
N SER A 42 29.65 7.91 5.52
CA SER A 42 30.21 8.14 6.84
C SER A 42 31.45 7.31 7.16
N ARG A 43 31.64 6.16 6.48
CA ARG A 43 32.84 5.32 6.62
C ARG A 43 34.13 6.08 6.29
N GLY A 44 34.07 7.06 5.39
CA GLY A 44 35.27 7.78 4.94
C GLY A 44 35.87 8.74 5.97
N TYR A 45 35.06 9.32 6.84
CA TYR A 45 35.49 10.36 7.79
C TYR A 45 35.25 10.00 9.26
N TRP A 46 34.32 9.08 9.55
CA TRP A 46 34.05 8.60 10.91
C TRP A 46 34.55 7.16 11.06
N ASN A 47 35.84 7.09 11.40
CA ASN A 47 36.58 5.87 11.64
C ASN A 47 36.60 5.52 13.15
N GLY A 48 36.58 4.21 13.46
CA GLY A 48 36.68 3.71 14.82
C GLY A 48 35.41 3.00 15.31
N GLU A 49 35.53 2.33 16.46
CA GLU A 49 34.55 1.38 17.00
C GLU A 49 33.16 1.98 17.20
N ALA A 50 33.06 3.24 17.64
CA ALA A 50 31.78 3.93 17.80
C ALA A 50 31.06 4.15 16.45
N GLY A 51 31.82 4.53 15.40
CA GLY A 51 31.26 4.72 14.07
C GLY A 51 30.77 3.40 13.47
N ASP A 52 31.54 2.33 13.67
CA ASP A 52 31.18 0.97 13.23
C ASP A 52 29.94 0.46 13.97
N ALA A 53 29.83 0.69 15.27
CA ALA A 53 28.67 0.29 16.07
C ALA A 53 27.37 0.98 15.60
N HIS A 54 27.42 2.27 15.29
CA HIS A 54 26.26 2.99 14.76
C HIS A 54 25.85 2.52 13.35
N ARG A 55 26.83 2.27 12.46
CA ARG A 55 26.55 1.70 11.13
C ARG A 55 25.90 0.32 11.22
N ARG A 56 26.43 -0.57 12.06
CA ARG A 56 25.82 -1.89 12.32
C ARG A 56 24.39 -1.77 12.85
N THR A 57 24.15 -0.87 13.82
CA THR A 57 22.80 -0.63 14.34
C THR A 57 21.83 -0.17 13.25
N TYR A 58 22.30 0.62 12.28
CA TYR A 58 21.49 1.04 11.14
C TYR A 58 21.22 -0.13 10.18
N GLU A 59 22.24 -0.90 9.83
CA GLU A 59 22.13 -2.11 9.00
C GLU A 59 21.15 -3.11 9.61
N ASP A 60 21.16 -3.32 10.93
CA ASP A 60 20.26 -4.24 11.64
C ASP A 60 18.78 -3.83 11.56
N ARG A 61 18.50 -2.52 11.47
CA ARG A 61 17.12 -1.99 11.41
C ARG A 61 16.54 -1.94 10.00
N GLN A 62 17.41 -1.99 8.99
CA GLN A 62 17.02 -1.84 7.60
C GLN A 62 16.03 -2.92 7.10
N PRO A 63 16.20 -4.22 7.42
CA PRO A 63 15.24 -5.25 7.01
C PRO A 63 13.82 -5.00 7.54
N VAL A 64 13.69 -4.52 8.78
CA VAL A 64 12.40 -4.22 9.39
C VAL A 64 11.70 -3.07 8.67
N LEU A 65 12.45 -2.03 8.31
CA LEU A 65 11.92 -0.89 7.57
C LEU A 65 11.48 -1.29 6.16
N GLU A 66 12.25 -2.15 5.49
CA GLU A 66 11.90 -2.71 4.18
C GLU A 66 10.62 -3.56 4.24
N GLU A 67 10.47 -4.40 5.29
CA GLU A 67 9.27 -5.20 5.51
C GLU A 67 8.02 -4.32 5.73
N ILE A 68 8.13 -3.28 6.56
CA ILE A 68 7.02 -2.35 6.81
C ILE A 68 6.57 -1.68 5.51
N LEU A 69 7.52 -1.22 4.68
CA LEU A 69 7.20 -0.61 3.39
C LEU A 69 6.55 -1.58 2.42
N LYS A 70 7.03 -2.83 2.37
CA LYS A 70 6.42 -3.88 1.57
C LYS A 70 4.96 -4.09 1.97
N ARG A 71 4.68 -4.20 3.28
CA ARG A 71 3.31 -4.38 3.80
C ARG A 71 2.39 -3.20 3.45
N PHE A 72 2.88 -1.97 3.53
CA PHE A 72 2.09 -0.81 3.11
C PHE A 72 1.76 -0.84 1.62
N GLN A 73 2.70 -1.31 0.79
CA GLN A 73 2.48 -1.45 -0.65
C GLN A 73 1.51 -2.58 -0.99
N GLU A 74 1.58 -3.70 -0.25
CA GLU A 74 0.59 -4.78 -0.31
C GLU A 74 -0.81 -4.26 0.04
N HIS A 75 -0.97 -3.57 1.18
CA HIS A 75 -2.26 -3.00 1.58
C HIS A 75 -2.81 -1.99 0.57
N SER A 76 -1.94 -1.18 -0.05
CA SER A 76 -2.37 -0.31 -1.14
C SER A 76 -2.88 -1.09 -2.35
N THR A 77 -2.30 -2.25 -2.64
CA THR A 77 -2.74 -3.11 -3.74
C THR A 77 -4.07 -3.78 -3.40
N ASP A 78 -4.20 -4.26 -2.17
CA ASP A 78 -5.43 -4.89 -1.66
C ASP A 78 -6.62 -3.93 -1.71
N LEU A 79 -6.43 -2.66 -1.31
CA LEU A 79 -7.49 -1.64 -1.38
C LEU A 79 -7.97 -1.40 -2.81
N LYS A 80 -7.07 -1.41 -3.80
CA LYS A 80 -7.42 -1.27 -5.22
C LYS A 80 -8.18 -2.50 -5.72
N LEU A 81 -7.75 -3.70 -5.34
CA LEU A 81 -8.44 -4.95 -5.67
C LEU A 81 -9.85 -4.99 -5.06
N MET A 82 -10.00 -4.55 -3.81
CA MET A 82 -11.31 -4.43 -3.17
C MET A 82 -12.22 -3.48 -3.95
N ALA A 83 -11.74 -2.27 -4.27
CA ALA A 83 -12.52 -1.31 -5.04
C ALA A 83 -12.99 -1.87 -6.40
N GLN A 84 -12.08 -2.54 -7.13
CA GLN A 84 -12.40 -3.18 -8.41
C GLN A 84 -13.47 -4.27 -8.26
N ASN A 85 -13.35 -5.14 -7.26
CA ASN A 85 -14.33 -6.21 -7.03
C ASN A 85 -15.73 -5.65 -6.77
N TYR A 86 -15.84 -4.55 -6.02
CA TYR A 86 -17.13 -3.91 -5.75
C TYR A 86 -17.74 -3.27 -6.99
N ILE A 87 -16.95 -2.53 -7.79
CA ILE A 87 -17.42 -1.93 -9.05
C ILE A 87 -17.98 -3.00 -9.98
N GLN A 88 -17.30 -4.15 -10.09
CA GLN A 88 -17.73 -5.24 -10.95
C GLN A 88 -19.00 -5.93 -10.42
N ALA A 89 -19.12 -6.11 -9.10
CA ALA A 89 -20.31 -6.67 -8.49
C ALA A 89 -21.53 -5.76 -8.66
N GLU A 90 -21.35 -4.44 -8.50
CA GLU A 90 -22.40 -3.45 -8.72
C GLU A 90 -22.84 -3.42 -10.19
N LYS A 91 -21.89 -3.43 -11.13
CA LYS A 91 -22.19 -3.49 -12.55
C LYS A 91 -23.01 -4.73 -12.91
N ALA A 92 -22.62 -5.90 -12.41
CA ALA A 92 -23.35 -7.14 -12.62
C ALA A 92 -24.77 -7.09 -12.02
N ALA A 93 -24.93 -6.50 -10.84
CA ALA A 93 -26.26 -6.30 -10.24
C ALA A 93 -27.15 -5.38 -11.09
N VAL A 94 -26.60 -4.29 -11.62
CA VAL A 94 -27.33 -3.38 -12.53
C VAL A 94 -27.73 -4.09 -13.83
N GLU A 95 -26.84 -4.87 -14.43
CA GLU A 95 -27.13 -5.66 -15.62
C GLU A 95 -28.28 -6.65 -15.36
N ILE A 96 -28.25 -7.38 -14.24
CA ILE A 96 -29.34 -8.29 -13.84
C ILE A 96 -30.66 -7.53 -13.67
N ILE A 97 -30.64 -6.36 -13.02
CA ILE A 97 -31.85 -5.55 -12.83
C ILE A 97 -32.42 -5.06 -14.17
N GLN A 98 -31.56 -4.73 -15.13
CA GLN A 98 -31.98 -4.29 -16.47
C GLN A 98 -32.54 -5.45 -17.32
N GLU A 99 -32.07 -6.67 -17.09
CA GLU A 99 -32.59 -7.89 -17.72
C GLU A 99 -33.90 -8.38 -17.12
N LEU A 100 -34.28 -7.92 -15.92
CA LEU A 100 -35.57 -8.26 -15.34
C LEU A 100 -36.70 -7.63 -16.17
N PRO A 101 -37.64 -8.43 -16.73
CA PRO A 101 -38.75 -7.90 -17.50
C PRO A 101 -39.59 -6.99 -16.61
N SER A 102 -39.93 -5.79 -17.12
CA SER A 102 -40.79 -4.81 -16.42
C SER A 102 -42.22 -5.29 -16.18
N ASP A 103 -42.55 -6.50 -16.63
CA ASP A 103 -43.92 -7.01 -16.79
C ASP A 103 -44.40 -7.86 -15.59
N VAL A 104 -43.62 -7.97 -14.52
CA VAL A 104 -43.99 -8.77 -13.32
C VAL A 104 -44.70 -7.94 -12.25
N ILE A 105 -44.93 -6.64 -12.48
CA ILE A 105 -45.77 -5.78 -11.63
C ILE A 105 -47.00 -5.37 -12.45
N SER A 106 -48.01 -6.25 -12.48
CA SER A 106 -49.39 -5.95 -12.87
C SER A 106 -50.34 -6.34 -11.74
#